data_AF-A0A3N7HPM0-F1
#
_entry.id   AF-A0A3N7HPM0-F1
#
_cell.length_a   1.000
_cell.length_b   1.000
_cell.length_c   1.000
_cell.angle_alpha   90.00
_cell.angle_beta   90.00
_cell.angle_gamma   90.00
#
_symmetry.space_group_name_H-M   'P 1'
#
loop_
_entity.id
_entity.type
_entity.pdbx_description
1 polymer ?
#
loop_
_entity_poly.entity_id
_entity_poly.type
_entity_poly.pdbx_seq_one_letter_code
_entity_poly.pdbx_strand_id
1 'polypeptide(L)'
;MLPAHYVCTSCSTKFLFEFREADYYLGTGEIGGEVTDKDLLAVPLRPAWCRDCGCVCPVEDIAPLRTFEAAYGAVRRGLAFDYPFSSEHGDSSEHLEAVEAYLRWRTGRRHAARALCCGGSNFLLMDVATPLFKHAECDFGVVEPATAFLGSYNWSPGISGPSNTRLYTTEGELIGLRTWLHTDRSSWSVEKLSYPRHTSE
;
A
#
# COMPACT_ATOMS: atom_id res chain seq x y z
N MET A 1 -5.89 6.64 -4.12
CA MET A 1 -5.14 6.04 -5.25
C MET A 1 -3.82 6.77 -5.43
N LEU A 2 -2.69 6.07 -5.54
CA LEU A 2 -1.37 6.70 -5.71
C LEU A 2 -1.20 7.31 -7.12
N PRO A 3 -0.56 8.47 -7.30
CA PRO A 3 -0.23 8.99 -8.62
C PRO A 3 0.76 8.07 -9.34
N ALA A 4 0.85 8.13 -10.68
CA ALA A 4 1.76 7.27 -11.45
C ALA A 4 3.22 7.52 -11.07
N HIS A 5 3.57 8.80 -10.91
CA HIS A 5 4.85 9.26 -10.42
C HIS A 5 4.70 10.70 -9.93
N TYR A 6 5.77 11.24 -9.36
CA TYR A 6 5.93 12.68 -9.19
C TYR A 6 6.94 13.21 -10.18
N VAL A 7 6.82 14.49 -10.56
CA VAL A 7 7.72 15.14 -11.50
C VAL A 7 8.13 16.52 -10.98
N CYS A 8 9.39 16.89 -11.16
CA CYS A 8 9.84 18.26 -10.92
C CYS A 8 9.37 19.16 -12.06
N THR A 9 8.64 20.24 -11.76
CA THR A 9 8.11 21.18 -12.75
C THR A 9 9.18 21.95 -13.53
N SER A 10 10.41 22.05 -13.01
CA SER A 10 11.50 22.80 -13.65
C SER A 10 12.40 21.93 -14.53
N CYS A 11 12.88 20.79 -14.03
CA CYS A 11 13.84 19.94 -14.73
C CYS A 11 13.22 18.65 -15.28
N SER A 12 11.93 18.39 -15.04
CA SER A 12 11.22 17.18 -15.47
C SER A 12 11.76 15.86 -14.89
N THR A 13 12.63 15.90 -13.86
CA THR A 13 13.05 14.72 -13.11
C THR A 13 11.83 13.97 -12.56
N LYS A 14 11.78 12.66 -12.80
CA LYS A 14 10.70 11.78 -12.35
C LYS A 14 11.08 11.05 -11.07
N PHE A 15 10.17 11.02 -10.11
CA PHE A 15 10.28 10.26 -8.88
C PHE A 15 9.24 9.14 -8.93
N LEU A 16 9.73 7.90 -9.05
CA LEU A 16 8.90 6.71 -9.21
C LEU A 16 8.73 6.02 -7.86
N PHE A 17 7.56 5.44 -7.64
CA PHE A 17 7.38 4.46 -6.58
C PHE A 17 8.05 3.15 -6.99
N GLU A 18 8.82 2.55 -6.09
CA GLU A 18 9.42 1.23 -6.32
C GLU A 18 8.35 0.12 -6.46
N PHE A 19 7.23 0.26 -5.72
CA PHE A 19 6.06 -0.58 -5.78
C PHE A 19 4.82 0.25 -5.44
N ARG A 20 3.63 -0.22 -5.84
CA ARG A 20 2.38 0.53 -5.70
C ARG A 20 1.29 -0.24 -4.97
N GLU A 21 1.57 -1.49 -4.64
CA GLU A 21 0.66 -2.45 -4.03
C GLU A 21 1.40 -3.19 -2.93
N ALA A 22 0.68 -3.51 -1.87
CA ALA A 22 1.19 -4.21 -0.71
C ALA A 22 0.03 -4.92 -0.02
N ASP A 23 0.30 -6.08 0.58
CA ASP A 23 -0.66 -6.85 1.35
C ASP A 23 -0.15 -7.07 2.78
N TYR A 24 -1.07 -7.09 3.73
CA TYR A 24 -0.88 -7.69 5.04
C TYR A 24 -1.16 -9.19 4.97
N TYR A 25 -0.35 -9.99 5.64
CA TYR A 25 -0.62 -11.38 5.93
C TYR A 25 -1.38 -11.49 7.26
N LEU A 26 -2.60 -12.03 7.21
CA LEU A 26 -3.51 -12.25 8.34
C LEU A 26 -3.50 -13.69 8.86
N GLY A 27 -2.73 -14.59 8.25
CA GLY A 27 -2.64 -15.98 8.67
C GLY A 27 -2.02 -16.14 10.07
N THR A 28 -2.36 -17.24 10.74
CA THR A 28 -2.00 -17.47 12.15
C THR A 28 -0.64 -18.16 12.36
N GLY A 29 0.08 -18.50 11.28
CA GLY A 29 1.36 -19.21 11.31
C GLY A 29 2.51 -18.45 10.64
N GLU A 30 3.71 -19.03 10.67
CA GLU A 30 4.81 -18.53 9.84
C GLU A 30 4.54 -18.81 8.36
N ILE A 31 4.98 -17.90 7.48
CA ILE A 31 4.82 -18.09 6.04
C ILE A 31 5.74 -19.21 5.57
N GLY A 32 5.14 -20.35 5.19
CA GLY A 32 5.83 -21.54 4.68
C GLY A 32 6.25 -21.48 3.21
N GLY A 33 6.26 -20.29 2.60
CA GLY A 33 6.56 -20.09 1.17
C GLY A 33 5.32 -20.02 0.26
N GLU A 34 4.12 -20.22 0.80
CA GLU A 34 2.85 -20.03 0.10
C GLU A 34 1.82 -19.30 0.98
N VAL A 35 0.92 -18.54 0.37
CA VAL A 35 -0.20 -17.84 1.04
C VAL A 35 -1.47 -17.91 0.19
N THR A 36 -2.65 -17.91 0.81
CA THR A 36 -3.92 -17.88 0.07
C THR A 36 -4.50 -16.48 0.05
N ASP A 37 -5.35 -16.16 -0.93
CA ASP A 37 -6.02 -14.84 -0.98
C ASP A 37 -6.84 -14.53 0.28
N LYS A 38 -7.34 -15.57 0.97
CA LYS A 38 -8.10 -15.41 2.22
C LYS A 38 -7.23 -14.96 3.40
N ASP A 39 -5.93 -15.20 3.32
CA ASP A 39 -4.96 -14.77 4.33
C ASP A 39 -4.40 -13.38 4.02
N LEU A 40 -4.83 -12.75 2.93
CA LEU A 40 -4.31 -11.45 2.49
C LEU A 40 -5.33 -10.34 2.74
N LEU A 41 -4.82 -9.20 3.18
CA LEU A 41 -5.58 -7.97 3.27
C LEU A 41 -4.77 -6.86 2.61
N ALA A 42 -5.32 -6.24 1.57
CA ALA A 42 -4.65 -5.13 0.90
C ALA A 42 -4.29 -4.02 1.90
N VAL A 43 -3.09 -3.47 1.79
CA VAL A 43 -2.68 -2.33 2.61
C VAL A 43 -3.28 -1.06 2.01
N PRO A 44 -4.00 -0.23 2.79
CA PRO A 44 -4.36 1.11 2.35
C PRO A 44 -3.09 1.96 2.25
N LEU A 45 -2.82 2.56 1.09
CA LEU A 45 -1.56 3.25 0.81
C LEU A 45 -1.75 4.74 0.53
N ARG A 46 -0.80 5.54 1.04
CA ARG A 46 -0.66 6.97 0.71
C ARG A 46 0.75 7.30 0.22
N PRO A 47 0.89 8.34 -0.62
CA PRO A 47 2.19 8.76 -1.12
C PRO A 47 2.94 9.58 -0.06
N ALA A 48 4.21 9.26 0.17
CA ALA A 48 5.06 10.02 1.08
C ALA A 48 6.50 10.14 0.59
N TRP A 49 7.19 11.17 1.07
CA TRP A 49 8.63 11.26 1.01
C TRP A 49 9.24 10.62 2.27
N CYS A 50 9.95 9.51 2.13
CA CYS A 50 10.71 8.93 3.23
C CYS A 50 11.97 9.76 3.47
N ARG A 51 12.12 10.31 4.67
CA ARG A 51 13.26 11.17 5.02
C ARG A 51 14.53 10.36 5.28
N ASP A 52 14.37 9.11 5.70
CA ASP A 52 15.51 8.21 5.95
C ASP A 52 16.09 7.67 4.64
N CYS A 53 15.23 7.36 3.65
CA CYS A 53 15.66 6.85 2.34
C CYS A 53 15.89 7.94 1.30
N GLY A 54 15.38 9.16 1.51
CA GLY A 54 15.48 10.26 0.55
C GLY A 54 14.74 10.00 -0.77
N CYS A 55 13.59 9.30 -0.73
CA CYS A 55 12.84 8.91 -1.91
C CYS A 55 11.31 9.00 -1.73
N VAL A 56 10.59 8.98 -2.84
CA VAL A 56 9.12 8.80 -2.84
C VAL A 56 8.82 7.32 -2.57
N CYS A 57 7.95 7.06 -1.59
CA CYS A 57 7.57 5.71 -1.19
C CYS A 57 6.09 5.65 -0.78
N PRO A 58 5.46 4.47 -0.86
CA PRO A 58 4.18 4.26 -0.20
C PRO A 58 4.35 4.20 1.32
N VAL A 59 3.41 4.78 2.05
CA VAL A 59 3.24 4.60 3.50
C VAL A 59 1.87 3.99 3.79
N GLU A 60 1.76 3.32 4.94
CA GLU A 60 0.47 2.82 5.42
C GLU A 60 -0.49 4.00 5.70
N ASP A 61 -1.71 3.92 5.18
CA ASP A 61 -2.78 4.85 5.47
C ASP A 61 -3.69 4.30 6.56
N ILE A 62 -3.37 4.64 7.80
CA ILE A 62 -4.03 4.10 8.99
C ILE A 62 -4.94 5.17 9.60
N ALA A 63 -6.23 5.09 9.31
CA ALA A 63 -7.22 5.96 9.93
C ALA A 63 -7.48 5.60 11.41
N PRO A 64 -8.09 6.51 12.18
CA PRO A 64 -8.61 6.19 13.51
C PRO A 64 -9.62 5.04 13.47
N LEU A 65 -9.71 4.25 14.55
CA LEU A 65 -10.64 3.10 14.65
C LEU A 65 -12.09 3.49 14.31
N ARG A 66 -12.53 4.66 14.77
CA ARG A 66 -13.87 5.19 14.52
C ARG A 66 -14.22 5.31 13.03
N THR A 67 -13.24 5.52 12.16
CA THR A 67 -13.47 5.57 10.70
C THR A 67 -13.87 4.20 10.16
N PHE A 68 -13.23 3.13 10.64
CA PHE A 68 -13.57 1.75 10.26
C PHE A 68 -14.94 1.34 10.83
N GLU A 69 -15.24 1.72 12.08
CA GLU A 69 -16.56 1.49 12.67
C GLU A 69 -17.68 2.20 11.88
N ALA A 70 -17.41 3.42 11.41
CA ALA A 70 -18.34 4.17 10.58
C ALA A 70 -18.56 3.50 9.21
N ALA A 71 -17.50 3.03 8.56
CA ALA A 71 -17.59 2.26 7.31
C ALA A 71 -18.40 0.96 7.51
N TYR A 72 -18.15 0.23 8.60
CA TYR A 72 -18.91 -0.98 8.94
C TYR A 72 -20.40 -0.68 9.16
N GLY A 73 -20.71 0.41 9.86
CA GLY A 73 -22.10 0.87 10.01
C GLY A 73 -22.74 1.33 8.70
N ALA A 74 -21.97 1.92 7.78
CA ALA A 74 -22.45 2.33 6.47
C ALA A 74 -22.80 1.12 5.60
N VAL A 75 -21.89 0.15 5.46
CA VAL A 75 -22.10 -1.03 4.61
C VAL A 75 -23.30 -1.87 5.06
N ARG A 76 -23.49 -2.05 6.37
CA ARG A 76 -24.66 -2.76 6.92
C ARG A 76 -26.00 -2.09 6.63
N ARG A 77 -25.99 -0.80 6.29
CA ARG A 77 -27.18 -0.02 5.93
C ARG A 77 -27.28 0.21 4.42
N GLY A 78 -26.39 -0.36 3.61
CA GLY A 78 -26.32 -0.11 2.17
C GLY A 78 -25.97 1.35 1.84
N LEU A 79 -25.23 2.03 2.72
CA LEU A 79 -24.77 3.40 2.49
C LEU A 79 -23.35 3.39 1.93
N ALA A 80 -23.05 4.40 1.10
CA ALA A 80 -21.73 4.58 0.52
C ALA A 80 -20.66 4.96 1.57
N PHE A 81 -19.41 4.60 1.28
CA PHE A 81 -18.22 4.96 2.05
C PHE A 81 -16.99 5.02 1.13
N ASP A 82 -15.98 5.81 1.51
CA ASP A 82 -14.78 6.06 0.69
C ASP A 82 -13.48 5.53 1.30
N TYR A 83 -13.56 4.93 2.49
CA TYR A 83 -12.41 4.39 3.20
C TYR A 83 -12.80 3.12 3.97
N PRO A 84 -11.97 2.06 4.03
CA PRO A 84 -10.57 1.96 3.54
C PRO A 84 -10.42 1.77 2.02
N PHE A 85 -11.53 1.51 1.34
CA PHE A 85 -11.67 1.50 -0.11
C PHE A 85 -13.00 2.15 -0.48
N SER A 86 -13.19 2.46 -1.76
CA SER A 86 -14.45 3.04 -2.24
C SER A 86 -15.52 1.96 -2.42
N SER A 87 -16.72 2.24 -1.93
CA SER A 87 -17.89 1.40 -2.13
C SER A 87 -18.60 1.62 -3.47
N GLU A 88 -18.08 2.48 -4.36
CA GLU A 88 -18.73 2.81 -5.64
C GLU A 88 -18.94 1.59 -6.54
N HIS A 89 -18.07 0.58 -6.40
CA HIS A 89 -18.07 -0.62 -7.23
C HIS A 89 -17.91 -1.87 -6.35
N GLY A 90 -18.93 -2.73 -6.31
CA GLY A 90 -18.86 -4.05 -5.67
C GLY A 90 -20.18 -4.49 -5.05
N ASP A 91 -20.24 -5.78 -4.70
CA ASP A 91 -21.40 -6.36 -4.03
C ASP A 91 -21.41 -6.05 -2.53
N SER A 92 -22.60 -5.86 -1.96
CA SER A 92 -22.75 -5.50 -0.53
C SER A 92 -22.22 -6.59 0.41
N SER A 93 -22.28 -7.86 0.03
CA SER A 93 -21.75 -8.97 0.82
C SER A 93 -20.22 -8.95 0.84
N GLU A 94 -19.60 -8.75 -0.33
CA GLU A 94 -18.14 -8.65 -0.47
C GLU A 94 -17.59 -7.44 0.29
N HIS A 95 -18.27 -6.28 0.19
CA HIS A 95 -17.89 -5.09 0.96
C HIS A 95 -17.99 -5.32 2.46
N LEU A 96 -19.04 -6.02 2.94
CA LEU A 96 -19.19 -6.31 4.37
C LEU A 96 -18.03 -7.17 4.89
N GLU A 97 -17.69 -8.24 4.18
CA GLU A 97 -16.56 -9.12 4.53
C GLU A 97 -15.23 -8.34 4.55
N ALA A 98 -14.97 -7.54 3.52
CA ALA A 98 -13.75 -6.75 3.42
C ALA A 98 -13.65 -5.69 4.53
N VAL A 99 -14.72 -4.93 4.80
CA VAL A 99 -14.73 -3.92 5.88
C VAL A 99 -14.57 -4.57 7.25
N GLU A 100 -15.16 -5.75 7.47
CA GLU A 100 -14.98 -6.49 8.72
C GLU A 100 -13.52 -6.94 8.91
N ALA A 101 -12.86 -7.41 7.85
CA ALA A 101 -11.44 -7.76 7.89
C ALA A 101 -10.57 -6.55 8.29
N TYR A 102 -10.81 -5.39 7.69
CA TYR A 102 -10.12 -4.15 8.06
C TYR A 102 -10.40 -3.70 9.49
N LEU A 103 -11.65 -3.80 9.96
CA LEU A 103 -12.01 -3.46 11.33
C LEU A 103 -11.30 -4.36 12.34
N ARG A 104 -11.26 -5.68 12.08
CA ARG A 104 -10.53 -6.65 12.91
C ARG A 104 -9.03 -6.35 12.94
N TRP A 105 -8.42 -6.14 11.78
CA TRP A 105 -7.02 -5.75 11.67
C TRP A 105 -6.74 -4.48 12.48
N ARG A 106 -7.53 -3.43 12.26
CA ARG A 106 -7.32 -2.14 12.93
C ARG A 106 -7.45 -2.25 14.45
N THR A 107 -8.38 -3.08 14.92
CA THR A 107 -8.60 -3.31 16.36
C THR A 107 -7.41 -4.04 17.00
N GLY A 108 -6.80 -4.98 16.28
CA GLY A 108 -5.64 -5.74 16.76
C GLY A 108 -4.32 -4.96 16.68
N ARG A 109 -4.22 -4.03 15.74
CA ARG A 109 -2.97 -3.31 15.44
C ARG A 109 -2.54 -2.36 16.55
N ARG A 110 -1.24 -2.39 16.89
CA ARG A 110 -0.63 -1.53 17.92
C ARG A 110 0.32 -0.49 17.37
N HIS A 111 1.02 -0.79 16.27
CA HIS A 111 2.04 0.10 15.74
C HIS A 111 1.45 1.21 14.86
N ALA A 112 2.11 2.37 14.88
CA ALA A 112 1.80 3.48 13.99
C ALA A 112 2.10 3.14 12.52
N ALA A 113 1.69 4.02 11.62
CA ALA A 113 1.99 3.89 10.20
C ALA A 113 3.50 3.95 9.92
N ARG A 114 3.96 3.16 8.95
CA ARG A 114 5.35 3.04 8.50
C ARG A 114 5.50 3.40 7.03
N ALA A 115 6.69 3.88 6.68
CA ALA A 115 7.17 3.93 5.31
C ALA A 115 7.53 2.52 4.85
N LEU A 116 6.89 2.07 3.78
CA LEU A 116 7.00 0.68 3.35
C LEU A 116 8.28 0.40 2.53
N CYS A 117 9.12 1.40 2.27
CA CYS A 117 10.45 1.20 1.69
C CYS A 117 11.48 0.68 2.70
N CYS A 118 11.42 1.14 3.97
CA CYS A 118 12.42 0.81 5.00
C CYS A 118 11.83 0.38 6.36
N GLY A 119 10.52 0.47 6.54
CA GLY A 119 9.85 0.16 7.82
C GLY A 119 9.94 1.26 8.87
N GLY A 120 10.58 2.39 8.53
CA GLY A 120 10.74 3.56 9.41
C GLY A 120 9.47 4.40 9.51
N SER A 121 9.45 5.33 10.47
CA SER A 121 8.32 6.24 10.72
C SER A 121 8.61 7.70 10.35
N ASN A 122 9.79 7.99 9.82
CA ASN A 122 10.22 9.35 9.48
C ASN A 122 9.90 9.66 8.01
N PHE A 123 8.67 10.10 7.75
CA PHE A 123 8.20 10.44 6.41
C PHE A 123 7.30 11.68 6.42
N LEU A 124 7.08 12.25 5.24
CA LEU A 124 6.17 13.38 5.04
C LEU A 124 5.17 13.02 3.93
N LEU A 125 3.88 13.07 4.24
CA LEU A 125 2.81 12.82 3.27
C LEU A 125 2.84 13.86 2.15
N MET A 126 2.61 13.39 0.92
CA MET A 126 2.69 14.20 -0.29
C MET A 126 1.32 14.59 -0.87
N ASP A 127 0.23 14.02 -0.36
CA ASP A 127 -1.15 14.24 -0.80
C ASP A 127 -1.91 15.18 0.15
N VAL A 128 -1.25 16.21 0.66
CA VAL A 128 -1.87 17.27 1.46
C VAL A 128 -2.00 18.55 0.65
N ALA A 129 -2.79 19.51 1.11
CA ALA A 129 -3.00 20.78 0.39
C ALA A 129 -1.71 21.59 0.20
N THR A 130 -0.66 21.32 0.99
CA THR A 130 0.64 22.00 0.87
C THR A 130 1.81 21.13 1.32
N PRO A 131 2.38 20.31 0.43
CA PRO A 131 3.78 19.96 0.51
C PRO A 131 4.45 20.31 -0.82
N LEU A 132 4.86 21.56 -0.98
CA LEU A 132 5.72 21.96 -2.09
C LEU A 132 7.15 21.53 -1.75
N PHE A 133 7.55 20.34 -2.20
CA PHE A 133 8.95 19.94 -2.12
C PHE A 133 9.72 20.67 -3.22
N LYS A 134 10.66 21.53 -2.81
CA LYS A 134 11.66 22.07 -3.74
C LYS A 134 12.60 20.94 -4.13
N HIS A 135 12.74 20.68 -5.43
CA HIS A 135 13.77 19.76 -5.90
C HIS A 135 15.13 20.40 -5.62
N ALA A 136 16.01 19.73 -4.87
CA ALA A 136 17.25 20.32 -4.35
C ALA A 136 18.13 20.93 -5.47
N GLU A 137 18.10 20.33 -6.66
CA GLU A 137 18.88 20.76 -7.83
C GLU A 137 18.19 21.85 -8.67
N CYS A 138 17.04 22.37 -8.25
CA CYS A 138 16.27 23.37 -9.00
C CYS A 138 15.91 24.58 -8.15
N ASP A 139 16.22 25.79 -8.63
CA ASP A 139 15.92 27.03 -7.90
C ASP A 139 14.42 27.30 -7.74
N PHE A 140 13.62 26.90 -8.74
CA PHE A 140 12.18 27.17 -8.82
C PHE A 140 11.33 25.91 -9.05
N GLY A 141 11.95 24.73 -9.09
CA GLY A 141 11.25 23.47 -9.36
C GLY A 141 10.54 22.91 -8.13
N VAL A 142 9.24 22.66 -8.25
CA VAL A 142 8.44 21.94 -7.24
C VAL A 142 8.11 20.54 -7.72
N VAL A 143 8.00 19.59 -6.80
CA VAL A 143 7.64 18.20 -7.08
C VAL A 143 6.12 18.05 -7.03
N GLU A 144 5.50 17.73 -8.16
CA GLU A 144 4.04 17.62 -8.31
C GLU A 144 3.63 16.22 -8.77
N PRO A 145 2.43 15.75 -8.40
CA PRO A 145 1.93 14.46 -8.87
C PRO A 145 1.66 14.53 -10.38
N ALA A 146 2.25 13.59 -11.13
CA ALA A 146 1.97 13.40 -12.54
C ALA A 146 1.11 12.15 -12.72
N THR A 147 -0.11 12.34 -13.22
CA THR A 147 -1.00 11.25 -13.63
C THR A 147 -0.86 11.01 -15.12
N ALA A 148 -0.15 9.95 -15.49
CA ALA A 148 -0.25 9.35 -16.82
C ALA A 148 -1.02 8.04 -16.67
N PHE A 149 -2.32 8.05 -16.97
CA PHE A 149 -3.07 6.81 -17.19
C PHE A 149 -2.93 6.42 -18.67
N LEU A 150 -2.28 5.30 -18.93
CA LEU A 150 -2.42 4.55 -20.17
C LEU A 150 -2.87 3.13 -19.82
N GLY A 151 -4.17 3.00 -19.50
CA GLY A 151 -4.89 1.73 -19.43
C GLY A 151 -4.46 0.74 -18.35
N SER A 152 -5.28 -0.31 -18.18
CA SER A 152 -4.88 -1.51 -17.45
C SER A 152 -3.73 -2.17 -18.21
N TYR A 153 -2.56 -2.24 -17.60
CA TYR A 153 -1.50 -3.10 -18.13
C TYR A 153 -1.98 -4.56 -17.94
N ASN A 154 -2.55 -5.13 -19.00
CA ASN A 154 -3.31 -6.39 -19.05
C ASN A 154 -2.42 -7.64 -18.91
N TRP A 155 -1.52 -7.69 -17.93
CA TRP A 155 -0.79 -8.91 -17.64
C TRP A 155 -1.32 -9.41 -16.32
N SER A 156 -2.07 -10.52 -16.33
CA SER A 156 -2.58 -11.18 -15.12
C SER A 156 -1.41 -11.43 -14.16
N PRO A 157 -1.24 -10.59 -13.12
CA PRO A 157 -0.07 -10.65 -12.28
C PRO A 157 -0.03 -12.01 -11.59
N GLY A 158 1.15 -12.63 -11.52
CA GLY A 158 1.34 -13.98 -11.02
C GLY A 158 1.11 -15.10 -12.02
N ILE A 159 0.59 -14.84 -13.23
CA ILE A 159 0.37 -15.89 -14.25
C ILE A 159 1.40 -15.76 -15.38
N SER A 160 1.42 -14.62 -16.07
CA SER A 160 2.35 -14.37 -17.19
C SER A 160 3.66 -13.69 -16.76
N GLY A 161 3.76 -13.30 -15.49
CA GLY A 161 4.91 -12.70 -14.85
C GLY A 161 4.68 -12.60 -13.34
N PRO A 162 5.74 -12.47 -12.53
CA PRO A 162 5.58 -12.38 -11.07
C PRO A 162 4.84 -11.09 -10.69
N SER A 163 3.92 -11.17 -9.73
CA SER A 163 3.19 -9.99 -9.22
C SER A 163 4.11 -9.02 -8.48
N ASN A 164 5.12 -9.54 -7.77
CA ASN A 164 6.04 -8.75 -6.94
C ASN A 164 5.33 -7.84 -5.94
N THR A 165 4.18 -8.26 -5.42
CA THR A 165 3.45 -7.53 -4.38
C THR A 165 4.14 -7.76 -3.04
N ARG A 166 4.54 -6.69 -2.35
CA ARG A 166 5.20 -6.82 -1.04
C ARG A 166 4.22 -7.30 0.02
N LEU A 167 4.68 -8.19 0.89
CA LEU A 167 3.89 -8.81 1.94
C LEU A 167 4.43 -8.40 3.31
N TYR A 168 3.52 -7.92 4.17
CA TYR A 168 3.84 -7.41 5.50
C TYR A 168 3.10 -8.16 6.59
N THR A 169 3.63 -8.17 7.81
CA THR A 169 2.84 -8.54 8.99
C THR A 169 1.71 -7.53 9.22
N THR A 170 0.72 -7.89 10.03
CA THR A 170 -0.35 -6.97 10.47
C THR A 170 0.15 -5.69 11.14
N GLU A 171 1.40 -5.69 11.62
CA GLU A 171 2.09 -4.56 12.26
C GLU A 171 3.04 -3.79 11.33
N GLY A 172 3.03 -4.13 10.03
CA GLY A 172 3.76 -3.42 8.99
C GLY A 172 5.23 -3.83 8.84
N GLU A 173 5.62 -5.03 9.28
CA GLU A 173 6.98 -5.55 9.08
C GLU A 173 7.08 -6.34 7.77
N LEU A 174 8.09 -6.06 6.94
CA LEU A 174 8.27 -6.76 5.66
C LEU A 174 8.70 -8.20 5.88
N ILE A 175 7.90 -9.14 5.36
CA ILE A 175 8.11 -10.59 5.53
C ILE A 175 8.32 -11.33 4.21
N GLY A 176 7.89 -10.76 3.09
CA GLY A 176 8.04 -11.43 1.81
C GLY A 176 7.60 -10.63 0.61
N LEU A 177 7.67 -11.32 -0.53
CA LEU A 177 7.23 -10.86 -1.83
C LEU A 177 6.32 -11.93 -2.43
N ARG A 178 5.06 -11.59 -2.67
CA ARG A 178 4.13 -12.42 -3.42
C ARG A 178 4.55 -12.43 -4.88
N THR A 179 4.74 -13.61 -5.48
CA THR A 179 5.25 -13.74 -6.84
C THR A 179 4.23 -14.40 -7.77
N TRP A 180 4.13 -15.73 -7.76
CA TRP A 180 3.36 -16.52 -8.73
C TRP A 180 2.05 -17.03 -8.16
N LEU A 181 0.99 -17.02 -8.97
CA LEU A 181 -0.33 -17.57 -8.62
C LEU A 181 -0.42 -19.03 -9.07
N HIS A 182 -0.67 -19.92 -8.12
CA HIS A 182 -1.02 -21.32 -8.34
C HIS A 182 -2.55 -21.42 -8.44
N THR A 183 -3.05 -21.39 -9.68
CA THR A 183 -4.49 -21.37 -9.97
C THR A 183 -5.22 -22.64 -9.54
N ASP A 184 -4.52 -23.77 -9.48
CA ASP A 184 -5.05 -25.07 -9.03
C ASP A 184 -5.40 -25.07 -7.53
N ARG A 185 -4.71 -24.25 -6.73
CA ARG A 185 -4.83 -24.20 -5.27
C ARG A 185 -5.34 -22.86 -4.74
N SER A 186 -5.58 -21.89 -5.62
CA SER A 186 -5.91 -20.50 -5.23
C SER A 186 -4.91 -19.94 -4.19
N SER A 187 -3.63 -20.13 -4.48
CA SER A 187 -2.53 -19.76 -3.57
C SER A 187 -1.40 -19.07 -4.33
N TRP A 188 -0.56 -18.36 -3.62
CA TRP A 188 0.56 -17.61 -4.16
C TRP A 188 1.88 -18.07 -3.58
N SER A 189 2.90 -18.19 -4.42
CA SER A 189 4.29 -18.30 -3.97
C SER A 189 4.73 -17.02 -3.25
N VAL A 190 5.51 -17.21 -2.19
CA VAL A 190 6.15 -16.13 -1.44
C VAL A 190 7.65 -16.33 -1.39
N GLU A 191 8.38 -15.31 -1.85
CA GLU A 191 9.82 -15.23 -1.67
C GLU A 191 10.14 -14.41 -0.41
N LYS A 192 11.11 -14.86 0.37
CA LYS A 192 11.52 -14.14 1.58
C LYS A 192 12.15 -12.81 1.20
N LEU A 193 11.67 -11.75 1.82
CA LEU A 193 12.17 -10.39 1.65
C LEU A 193 12.22 -9.71 3.02
N SER A 194 13.23 -8.89 3.23
CA SER A 194 13.38 -8.06 4.43
C SER A 194 13.75 -6.65 4.02
N TYR A 195 13.49 -5.67 4.90
CA TYR A 195 13.91 -4.30 4.63
C TYR A 195 15.42 -4.21 4.38
N PRO A 196 15.85 -3.26 3.53
CA PRO A 196 17.27 -2.94 3.41
C PRO A 196 17.85 -2.63 4.78
N ARG A 197 19.00 -3.22 5.12
CA ARG A 197 19.72 -2.85 6.33
C ARG A 197 20.39 -1.50 6.06
N HIS A 198 19.92 -0.44 6.71
CA HIS A 198 20.68 0.82 6.74
C HIS A 198 21.96 0.56 7.55
N THR A 199 23.10 0.49 6.89
CA THR A 199 24.40 0.62 7.55
C THR A 199 24.52 2.08 7.94
N SER A 200 24.31 2.39 9.22
CA SER A 200 24.68 3.69 9.77
C SER A 200 26.21 3.82 9.72
N GLU A 201 26.70 4.58 8.74
CA GLU A 201 28.05 5.16 8.74
C GLU A 201 28.06 6.49 9.49
#